data_AF-A0A6C0GJF2-F1
#
_entry.id   AF-A0A6C0GJF2-F1
#
_cell.length_a   1.000
_cell.length_b   1.000
_cell.length_c   1.000
_cell.angle_alpha   90.00
_cell.angle_beta   90.00
_cell.angle_gamma   90.00
#
_symmetry.space_group_name_H-M   'P 1'
#
loop_
_entity.id
_entity.type
_entity.pdbx_description
1 polymer ?
#
loop_
_entity_poly.entity_id
_entity_poly.type
_entity_poly.pdbx_seq_one_letter_code
_entity_poly.pdbx_strand_id
1 'polypeptide(L)'
;MTEKRIFVGIPSPDELAQPLAACRNALHQPELAWVSTENLHITLLFMGNISCGEIDNIAGKLASLVTFPSFCLCFSEVQVIKRGGKSQYDLGSF
;
A
#
# COMPACT_ATOMS: atom_id res chain seq x y z
N MET A 1 -3.52 20.63 18.23
CA MET A 1 -2.32 19.89 17.76
C MET A 1 -2.62 19.41 16.36
N THR A 2 -1.66 19.46 15.44
CA THR A 2 -1.87 19.03 14.05
C THR A 2 -1.77 17.51 13.98
N GLU A 3 -2.72 16.85 13.33
CA GLU A 3 -2.74 15.40 13.12
C GLU A 3 -2.58 15.06 11.64
N LYS A 4 -2.05 13.88 11.36
CA LYS A 4 -1.95 13.32 10.02
C LYS A 4 -2.47 11.89 10.00
N ARG A 5 -3.19 11.55 8.93
CA ARG A 5 -3.58 10.16 8.65
C ARG A 5 -2.34 9.43 8.14
N ILE A 6 -1.85 8.44 8.89
CA ILE A 6 -0.63 7.71 8.54
C ILE A 6 -0.89 6.20 8.40
N PHE A 7 0.01 5.56 7.67
CA PHE A 7 0.08 4.12 7.48
C PHE A 7 1.55 3.74 7.25
N VAL A 8 1.85 2.44 7.40
CA VAL A 8 3.13 1.83 7.03
C VAL A 8 2.91 1.03 5.76
N GLY A 9 3.77 1.22 4.76
CA GLY A 9 3.68 0.50 3.51
C GLY A 9 5.04 0.18 2.90
N ILE A 10 5.06 -0.81 2.03
CA ILE A 10 6.20 -1.13 1.17
C ILE A 10 5.99 -0.38 -0.15
N PRO A 11 6.92 0.49 -0.56
CA PRO A 11 6.81 1.17 -1.85
C PRO A 11 6.82 0.15 -2.99
N SER A 12 6.03 0.41 -4.03
CA SER A 12 6.07 -0.43 -5.23
C SER A 12 7.43 -0.26 -5.94
N PRO A 13 8.11 -1.35 -6.32
CA PRO A 13 9.27 -1.26 -7.20
C PRO A 13 8.83 -0.78 -8.60
N ASP A 14 9.75 -0.17 -9.36
CA ASP A 14 9.46 0.40 -10.68
C ASP A 14 9.01 -0.69 -11.67
N GLU A 15 9.56 -1.89 -11.54
CA GLU A 15 9.21 -3.07 -12.33
C GLU A 15 7.73 -3.47 -12.18
N LEU A 16 7.10 -3.06 -11.07
CA LEU A 16 5.66 -3.24 -10.84
C LEU A 16 4.87 -1.96 -11.18
N ALA A 17 5.38 -0.80 -10.78
CA ALA A 17 4.64 0.46 -10.89
C ALA A 17 4.39 0.86 -12.35
N GLN A 18 5.37 0.63 -13.24
CA GLN A 18 5.28 1.00 -14.65
C GLN A 18 4.24 0.18 -15.43
N PRO A 19 4.20 -1.17 -15.34
CA PRO A 19 3.12 -1.95 -15.94
C PRO A 19 1.73 -1.54 -15.44
N LEU A 20 1.57 -1.30 -14.14
CA LEU A 20 0.29 -0.86 -13.56
C LEU A 20 -0.13 0.52 -14.07
N ALA A 21 0.82 1.45 -14.22
CA ALA A 21 0.56 2.75 -14.81
C ALA A 21 0.13 2.64 -16.29
N ALA A 22 0.74 1.73 -17.06
CA ALA A 22 0.33 1.46 -18.43
C ALA A 22 -1.10 0.89 -18.50
N CYS A 23 -1.44 -0.07 -17.62
CA CYS A 23 -2.81 -0.59 -17.51
C CYS A 23 -3.82 0.49 -17.14
N ARG A 24 -3.51 1.34 -16.16
CA ARG A 24 -4.33 2.50 -15.77
C ARG A 24 -4.62 3.39 -16.97
N ASN A 25 -3.57 3.76 -17.70
CA ASN A 25 -3.70 4.60 -18.86
C ASN A 25 -4.57 3.89 -19.91
N ALA A 26 -4.31 2.62 -20.24
CA ALA A 26 -5.12 1.88 -21.23
C ALA A 26 -6.63 1.81 -20.88
N LEU A 27 -6.98 1.75 -19.60
CA LEU A 27 -8.38 1.70 -19.16
C LEU A 27 -9.12 3.04 -19.35
N HIS A 28 -8.39 4.17 -19.36
CA HIS A 28 -8.88 5.53 -19.65
C HIS A 28 -10.32 5.83 -19.17
N GLN A 29 -10.58 5.67 -17.87
CA GLN A 29 -11.86 6.00 -17.25
C GLN A 29 -11.77 7.34 -16.49
N PRO A 30 -12.36 8.44 -17.00
CA PRO A 30 -12.25 9.76 -16.38
C PRO A 30 -13.01 9.86 -15.05
N GLU A 31 -13.99 9.00 -14.82
CA GLU A 31 -14.77 8.98 -13.57
C GLU A 31 -14.07 8.25 -12.41
N LEU A 32 -12.95 7.55 -12.69
CA LEU A 32 -12.20 6.82 -11.69
C LEU A 32 -11.07 7.68 -11.10
N ALA A 33 -11.05 7.78 -9.78
CA ALA A 33 -9.94 8.38 -9.03
C ALA A 33 -8.79 7.38 -8.91
N TRP A 34 -7.91 7.37 -9.91
CA TRP A 34 -6.74 6.49 -9.93
C TRP A 34 -5.66 6.95 -8.95
N VAL A 35 -4.97 6.00 -8.32
CA VAL A 35 -3.76 6.27 -7.54
C VAL A 35 -2.64 6.66 -8.50
N SER A 36 -1.90 7.73 -8.17
CA SER A 36 -0.74 8.12 -8.96
C SER A 36 0.40 7.13 -8.79
N THR A 37 1.28 7.04 -9.78
CA THR A 37 2.29 5.96 -9.85
C THR A 37 3.23 6.01 -8.66
N GLU A 38 3.62 7.22 -8.25
CA GLU A 38 4.45 7.50 -7.07
C GLU A 38 3.78 7.18 -5.72
N ASN A 39 2.46 6.98 -5.72
CA ASN A 39 1.69 6.61 -4.53
C ASN A 39 1.31 5.12 -4.51
N LEU A 40 1.76 4.30 -5.46
CA LEU A 40 1.54 2.86 -5.46
C LEU A 40 2.37 2.19 -4.36
N HIS A 41 1.72 1.43 -3.48
CA HIS A 41 2.36 0.76 -2.36
C HIS A 41 1.53 -0.45 -1.90
N ILE A 42 2.16 -1.32 -1.11
CA ILE A 42 1.48 -2.37 -0.36
C ILE A 42 1.31 -1.85 1.07
N THR A 43 0.07 -1.65 1.52
CA THR A 43 -0.20 -1.24 2.90
C THR A 43 0.04 -2.41 3.86
N LEU A 44 0.89 -2.24 4.87
CA LEU A 44 1.14 -3.22 5.92
C LEU A 44 0.26 -2.97 7.15
N LEU A 45 0.17 -1.70 7.57
CA LEU A 45 -0.56 -1.31 8.77
C LEU A 45 -1.15 0.09 8.60
N PHE A 46 -2.46 0.21 8.77
CA PHE A 46 -3.15 1.49 8.81
C PHE A 46 -3.28 1.96 10.26
N MET A 47 -2.75 3.15 10.58
CA MET A 47 -2.70 3.67 11.97
C MET A 47 -3.72 4.78 12.24
N GLY A 48 -4.42 5.27 11.22
CA GLY A 48 -5.39 6.35 11.40
C GLY A 48 -4.72 7.71 11.61
N ASN A 49 -5.37 8.58 12.36
CA ASN A 49 -4.88 9.93 12.65
C ASN A 49 -3.92 9.88 13.83
N ILE A 50 -2.72 10.40 13.64
CA ILE A 50 -1.66 10.45 14.65
C ILE A 50 -1.17 11.89 14.78
N SER A 51 -0.83 12.30 16.00
CA SER A 51 -0.24 13.60 16.29
C SER A 51 1.08 13.78 15.54
N CYS A 52 1.28 14.94 14.90
CA CYS A 52 2.54 15.23 14.19
C CYS A 52 3.77 15.09 15.10
N GLY A 53 3.65 15.35 16.41
CA GLY A 53 4.76 15.22 17.36
C GLY A 53 5.17 13.78 17.65
N GLU A 54 4.38 12.79 17.24
CA GLU A 54 4.66 11.36 17.48
C GLU A 54 5.22 10.65 16.24
N ILE A 55 5.13 11.27 15.06
CA ILE A 55 5.48 10.65 13.77
C ILE A 55 6.96 10.21 13.75
N ASP A 56 7.89 11.08 14.15
CA ASP A 56 9.32 10.77 14.13
C ASP A 56 9.70 9.63 15.10
N ASN A 57 9.02 9.56 16.25
CA ASN A 57 9.20 8.47 17.21
C ASN A 57 8.72 7.13 16.64
N ILE A 58 7.57 7.13 15.97
CA ILE A 58 7.04 5.93 15.29
C ILE A 58 8.01 5.48 14.19
N ALA A 59 8.52 6.42 13.39
CA ALA A 59 9.49 6.12 12.33
C ALA A 59 10.78 5.48 12.89
N GLY A 60 11.32 6.04 13.98
CA GLY A 60 12.51 5.48 14.65
C GLY A 60 12.29 4.06 15.17
N LYS A 61 11.12 3.79 15.78
CA LYS A 61 10.75 2.43 16.24
C LYS A 61 10.64 1.45 15.08
N LEU A 62 10.00 1.85 13.98
CA LEU A 62 9.85 0.98 12.80
C LEU A 62 11.21 0.61 12.20
N ALA A 63 12.12 1.58 12.06
CA ALA A 63 13.47 1.31 11.54
C ALA A 63 14.23 0.25 12.36
N SER A 64 14.04 0.21 13.68
CA SER A 64 14.65 -0.79 14.56
C SER A 64 14.04 -2.20 14.46
N LEU A 65 12.81 -2.31 13.95
CA LEU A 65 12.05 -3.57 13.87
C LEU A 65 12.23 -4.29 12.53
N VAL A 66 12.67 -3.59 11.48
CA VAL A 66 12.88 -4.17 10.14
C VAL A 66 14.16 -4.99 10.15
N THR A 67 14.03 -6.27 10.53
CA THR A 67 15.13 -7.24 10.61
C THR A 67 14.96 -8.42 9.65
N PHE A 68 13.94 -8.39 8.79
CA PHE A 68 13.60 -9.48 7.88
C PHE A 68 14.43 -9.42 6.59
N PRO A 69 14.77 -10.59 6.00
CA PRO A 69 15.44 -10.63 4.70
C PRO A 69 14.51 -10.18 3.58
N SER A 70 15.10 -9.73 2.47
CA SER A 70 14.35 -9.46 1.24
C SER A 70 13.61 -10.72 0.77
N PHE A 71 12.43 -10.52 0.19
CA PHE A 71 11.59 -11.59 -0.34
C PHE A 71 11.06 -11.23 -1.72
N CYS A 72 10.74 -12.24 -2.53
CA CYS A 72 10.13 -12.05 -3.84
C CYS A 72 8.61 -12.02 -3.71
N LEU A 73 7.98 -11.05 -4.37
CA LEU A 73 6.53 -10.94 -4.51
C LEU A 73 6.15 -11.15 -5.97
N CYS A 74 5.08 -11.91 -6.18
CA CYS A 74 4.45 -12.10 -7.48
C CYS A 74 2.98 -11.71 -7.40
N PHE A 75 2.45 -11.09 -8.44
CA PHE A 75 1.04 -10.78 -8.58
C PHE A 75 0.42 -11.76 -9.58
N SER A 76 -0.66 -12.43 -9.20
CA SER A 76 -1.31 -13.46 -10.01
C SER A 76 -2.66 -13.04 -10.57
N GLU A 77 -3.38 -12.13 -9.87
CA GLU A 77 -4.76 -11.80 -10.19
C GLU A 77 -5.05 -10.32 -9.93
N VAL A 78 -6.00 -9.77 -10.70
CA VAL A 78 -6.60 -8.45 -10.47
C VAL A 78 -8.03 -8.64 -9.96
N GLN A 79 -8.36 -8.03 -8.82
CA GLN A 79 -9.67 -8.18 -8.18
C GLN A 79 -10.38 -6.83 -8.00
N VAL A 80 -11.72 -6.84 -8.11
CA VAL A 80 -12.57 -5.69 -7.79
C VAL A 80 -13.04 -5.80 -6.34
N ILE A 81 -12.49 -4.97 -5.46
CA ILE A 81 -12.83 -4.97 -4.03
C ILE A 81 -13.86 -3.88 -3.74
N LYS A 82 -15.01 -4.25 -3.17
CA LYS A 82 -16.01 -3.28 -2.70
C LYS A 82 -15.56 -2.67 -1.39
N ARG A 83 -15.61 -1.33 -1.29
CA ARG A 83 -15.27 -0.60 -0.07
C ARG A 83 -16.21 -1.03 1.08
N GLY A 84 -15.65 -1.54 2.17
CA GLY A 84 -16.41 -2.04 3.33
C GLY A 84 -16.82 -3.52 3.25
N GLY A 85 -16.47 -4.24 2.18
CA GLY A 85 -16.55 -5.70 2.15
C GLY A 85 -15.47 -6.30 3.04
N LYS A 86 -15.82 -7.26 3.90
CA LYS A 86 -14.81 -8.09 4.58
C LYS A 86 -13.99 -8.79 3.49
N SER A 87 -12.67 -8.64 3.52
CA SER A 87 -11.84 -9.48 2.68
C SER A 87 -11.97 -10.92 3.18
N GLN A 88 -12.65 -11.76 2.41
CA GLN A 88 -12.64 -13.20 2.62
C GLN A 88 -11.43 -13.74 1.88
N TYR A 89 -10.25 -13.60 2.48
CA TYR A 89 -9.08 -14.37 2.04
C TYR A 89 -9.25 -15.79 2.58
N ASP A 90 -9.50 -16.75 1.69
CA ASP A 90 -9.21 -18.15 1.95
C ASP A 90 -7.69 -18.29 1.81
N LEU A 91 -6.98 -18.39 2.93
CA LEU A 91 -5.56 -18.76 2.93
C LEU A 91 -5.48 -20.26 2.62
N GLY A 92 -5.78 -20.59 1.36
CA GLY A 92 -5.56 -21.91 0.80
C GLY A 92 -4.09 -22.29 0.96
N SER A 93 -3.88 -23.47 1.52
CA SER A 93 -2.64 -24.07 1.98
C SER A 93 -1.45 -23.88 1.04
N PHE A 94 -0.32 -23.46 1.61
CA PHE A 94 1.01 -23.69 1.04
C PHE A 94 1.33 -25.19 1.01
#